data_AF-A0A816YJN4-F1
#
_entry.id   AF-A0A816YJN4-F1
#
_cell.length_a   1.000
_cell.length_b   1.000
_cell.length_c   1.000
_cell.angle_alpha   90.00
_cell.angle_beta   90.00
_cell.angle_gamma   90.00
#
_symmetry.space_group_name_H-M   'P 1'
#
loop_
_entity.id
_entity.type
_entity.pdbx_description
1 polymer ?
#
loop_
_entity_poly.entity_id
_entity_poly.type
_entity_poly.pdbx_seq_one_letter_code
_entity_poly.pdbx_strand_id
1 'polypeptide(L)'
;MGLSGVLHVEVEVKSPAEKFWVALGDGSPLVKVSAERIETVDLENKSMTYSIIGGEMLEYYKTFKGTITVTPKGGGSILKWSAEFEKTGHEIEDPHVIKDFAVKNFKEIDEYLLKQSSV
;
A
#
# COMPACT_ATOMS: atom_id res chain seq x y z
N MET A 1 -1.02 0.44 25.88
CA MET A 1 -1.21 0.26 24.41
C MET A 1 -0.28 -0.86 23.97
N GLY A 2 -0.75 -1.74 23.08
CA GLY A 2 0.06 -2.86 22.58
C GLY A 2 1.20 -2.38 21.67
N LEU A 3 2.25 -3.19 21.54
CA LEU A 3 3.34 -2.93 20.59
C LEU A 3 2.95 -3.33 19.16
N SER A 4 1.92 -4.16 19.00
CA SER A 4 1.44 -4.62 17.70
C SER A 4 0.10 -3.98 17.36
N GLY A 5 -0.13 -3.74 16.08
CA GLY A 5 -1.37 -3.17 15.59
C GLY A 5 -1.61 -3.47 14.11
N VAL A 6 -2.82 -3.18 13.66
CA VAL A 6 -3.22 -3.27 12.25
C VAL A 6 -3.90 -1.96 11.85
N LEU A 7 -3.39 -1.32 10.80
CA LEU A 7 -4.08 -0.21 10.15
C LEU A 7 -4.85 -0.73 8.94
N HIS A 8 -6.05 -0.19 8.73
CA HIS A 8 -6.86 -0.43 7.54
C HIS A 8 -7.21 0.88 6.85
N VAL A 9 -7.21 0.81 5.52
CA VAL A 9 -7.62 1.87 4.62
C VAL A 9 -8.39 1.27 3.46
N GLU A 10 -9.45 1.97 3.08
CA GLU A 10 -10.13 1.76 1.82
C GLU A 10 -10.07 3.06 1.01
N VAL A 11 -9.63 2.98 -0.25
CA VAL A 11 -9.55 4.09 -1.19
C VAL A 11 -10.35 3.73 -2.43
N GLU A 12 -11.31 4.57 -2.79
CA GLU A 12 -11.96 4.49 -4.10
C GLU A 12 -11.07 5.15 -5.14
N VAL A 13 -10.74 4.40 -6.18
CA VAL A 13 -9.95 4.85 -7.33
C VAL A 13 -10.80 4.75 -8.58
N LYS A 14 -10.65 5.72 -9.49
CA LYS A 14 -11.49 5.79 -10.69
C LYS A 14 -10.94 4.93 -11.83
N SER A 15 -9.67 4.57 -11.78
CA SER A 15 -9.02 3.72 -12.76
C SER A 15 -9.55 2.28 -12.70
N PRO A 16 -9.58 1.58 -13.85
CA PRO A 16 -9.91 0.16 -13.90
C PRO A 16 -8.98 -0.68 -13.02
N ALA A 17 -9.54 -1.69 -12.35
CA ALA A 17 -8.81 -2.56 -11.41
C ALA A 17 -7.55 -3.18 -12.00
N GLU A 18 -7.60 -3.65 -13.26
CA GLU A 18 -6.45 -4.29 -13.92
C GLU A 18 -5.31 -3.32 -14.20
N LYS A 19 -5.62 -2.11 -14.69
CA LYS A 19 -4.61 -1.07 -14.93
C LYS A 19 -3.94 -0.64 -13.63
N PHE A 20 -4.75 -0.46 -12.59
CA PHE A 20 -4.24 -0.07 -11.27
C PHE A 20 -3.36 -1.17 -10.66
N TRP A 21 -3.79 -2.43 -10.77
CA TRP A 21 -3.04 -3.58 -10.29
C TRP A 21 -1.66 -3.71 -10.93
N VAL A 22 -1.57 -3.57 -12.26
CA VAL A 22 -0.29 -3.62 -12.98
C VAL A 22 0.63 -2.49 -12.53
N ALA A 23 0.11 -1.26 -12.40
CA ALA A 23 0.91 -0.11 -11.96
C ALA A 23 1.51 -0.26 -10.56
N LEU A 24 0.82 -0.97 -9.66
CA LEU A 24 1.37 -1.30 -8.34
C LEU A 24 2.55 -2.27 -8.42
N GLY A 25 2.50 -3.24 -9.34
CA GLY A 25 3.56 -4.22 -9.56
C GLY A 25 4.83 -3.61 -10.18
N ASP A 26 4.67 -2.62 -11.04
CA ASP A 26 5.80 -1.89 -11.67
C ASP A 26 6.50 -0.92 -10.70
N GLY A 27 5.88 -0.65 -9.55
CA GLY A 27 6.38 0.28 -8.53
C GLY A 27 6.02 1.74 -8.83
N SER A 28 5.84 2.52 -7.76
CA SER A 28 5.61 3.96 -7.88
C SER A 28 6.96 4.70 -7.93
N PRO A 29 7.22 5.54 -8.96
CA PRO A 29 8.42 6.36 -9.02
C PRO A 29 8.46 7.44 -7.92
N LEU A 30 7.40 7.57 -7.11
CA LEU A 30 7.22 8.59 -6.08
C LEU A 30 7.53 8.10 -4.65
N VAL A 31 7.86 6.81 -4.46
CA VAL A 31 8.12 6.24 -3.13
C VAL A 31 9.58 6.43 -2.72
N LYS A 32 9.79 7.02 -1.53
CA LYS A 32 11.11 7.08 -0.88
C LYS A 32 11.57 5.66 -0.54
N VAL A 33 12.83 5.38 -0.86
CA VAL A 33 13.47 4.06 -0.88
C VAL A 33 13.28 3.28 0.44
N SER A 34 12.32 2.36 0.48
CA SER A 34 12.28 1.22 1.39
C SER A 34 12.77 -0.02 0.64
N ALA A 35 13.51 -0.90 1.32
CA ALA A 35 13.77 -2.22 0.78
C ALA A 35 12.59 -3.12 1.16
N GLU A 36 11.88 -3.60 0.15
CA GLU A 36 10.65 -4.37 0.32
C GLU A 36 10.83 -5.77 -0.25
N ARG A 37 10.23 -6.75 0.42
CA ARG A 37 10.14 -8.12 -0.06
C ARG A 37 8.69 -8.43 -0.34
N ILE A 38 8.42 -8.88 -1.56
CA ILE A 38 7.12 -9.46 -1.90
C ILE A 38 7.02 -10.83 -1.23
N GLU A 39 6.03 -11.00 -0.36
CA GLU A 39 5.78 -12.24 0.36
C GLU A 39 4.85 -13.15 -0.43
N THR A 40 3.75 -12.58 -0.94
CA THR A 40 2.74 -13.32 -1.71
C THR A 40 2.12 -12.45 -2.78
N VAL A 41 1.79 -13.04 -3.93
CA VAL A 41 0.99 -12.42 -4.98
C VAL A 41 -0.12 -13.39 -5.36
N ASP A 42 -1.35 -12.90 -5.31
CA ASP A 42 -2.55 -13.57 -5.77
C ASP A 42 -3.12 -12.77 -6.95
N LEU A 43 -2.89 -13.29 -8.15
CA LEU A 43 -3.34 -12.65 -9.39
C LEU A 43 -4.85 -12.78 -9.60
N GLU A 44 -5.46 -13.84 -9.08
CA GLU A 44 -6.91 -14.09 -9.21
C GLU A 44 -7.68 -13.06 -8.39
N ASN A 45 -7.28 -12.89 -7.13
CA ASN A 45 -7.90 -11.95 -6.21
C ASN A 45 -7.31 -10.53 -6.27
N LYS A 46 -6.35 -10.29 -7.19
CA LYS A 46 -5.61 -9.00 -7.30
C LYS A 46 -5.14 -8.52 -5.94
N SER A 47 -4.44 -9.39 -5.22
CA SER A 47 -3.94 -9.11 -3.89
C SER A 47 -2.45 -9.41 -3.79
N MET A 48 -1.71 -8.53 -3.11
CA MET A 48 -0.29 -8.71 -2.84
C MET A 48 0.00 -8.40 -1.38
N THR A 49 0.97 -9.11 -0.84
CA THR A 49 1.50 -8.88 0.50
C THR A 49 2.99 -8.65 0.39
N TYR A 50 3.48 -7.64 1.09
CA TYR A 50 4.89 -7.28 1.13
C TYR A 50 5.32 -6.98 2.56
N SER A 51 6.60 -7.20 2.83
CA SER A 51 7.24 -6.89 4.11
C SER A 51 8.37 -5.89 3.88
N ILE A 52 8.52 -4.94 4.78
CA ILE A 52 9.69 -4.06 4.79
C ILE A 52 10.87 -4.84 5.39
N ILE A 53 11.96 -4.92 4.64
CA ILE A 53 13.17 -5.67 5.01
C ILE A 53 14.41 -4.77 5.15
N GLY A 54 14.27 -3.48 4.89
CA GLY A 54 15.36 -2.51 5.08
C GLY A 54 14.91 -1.07 4.90
N GLY A 55 15.71 -0.16 5.46
CA GLY A 55 15.43 1.28 5.50
C GLY A 55 15.05 1.77 6.90
N GLU A 56 14.86 3.08 7.01
CA GLU A 56 14.62 3.80 8.28
C GLU A 56 13.36 3.30 9.02
N MET A 57 12.39 2.73 8.30
CA MET A 57 11.18 2.14 8.89
C MET A 57 11.48 1.07 9.95
N LEU A 58 12.57 0.31 9.80
CA LEU A 58 12.94 -0.75 10.73
C LEU A 58 13.49 -0.24 12.07
N GLU A 59 13.84 1.04 12.17
CA GLU A 59 14.24 1.68 13.43
C GLU A 59 13.04 1.91 14.36
N TYR A 60 11.85 2.08 13.77
CA TYR A 60 10.59 2.33 14.48
C TYR A 60 9.73 1.07 14.62
N TYR A 61 9.77 0.19 13.61
CA TYR A 61 8.94 -1.01 13.56
C TYR A 61 9.80 -2.25 13.31
N LYS A 62 9.78 -3.21 14.25
CA LYS A 62 10.46 -4.52 14.11
C LYS A 62 9.91 -5.31 12.93
N THR A 63 8.60 -5.21 12.73
CA THR A 63 7.91 -5.79 11.58
C THR A 63 6.97 -4.76 11.01
N PHE A 64 6.93 -4.69 9.68
CA PHE A 64 5.94 -3.91 8.95
C PHE A 64 5.58 -4.68 7.70
N LYS A 65 4.32 -5.09 7.61
CA LYS A 65 3.80 -5.93 6.54
C LYS A 65 2.55 -5.27 5.96
N GLY A 66 2.62 -4.91 4.68
CA GLY A 66 1.53 -4.32 3.94
C GLY A 66 0.80 -5.37 3.11
N THR A 67 -0.53 -5.27 3.06
CA THR A 67 -1.37 -6.06 2.15
C THR A 67 -2.21 -5.10 1.32
N ILE A 68 -2.20 -5.29 0.01
CA ILE A 68 -3.04 -4.56 -0.94
C ILE A 68 -4.02 -5.55 -1.58
N THR A 69 -5.27 -5.12 -1.78
CA THR A 69 -6.26 -5.83 -2.60
C THR A 69 -6.99 -4.82 -3.47
N VAL A 70 -7.15 -5.13 -4.76
CA VAL A 70 -7.86 -4.27 -5.71
C VAL A 70 -9.10 -4.98 -6.24
N THR A 71 -10.27 -4.48 -5.90
CA THR A 71 -11.57 -5.06 -6.32
C THR A 71 -12.30 -4.13 -7.28
N PRO A 72 -12.87 -4.63 -8.39
CA PRO A 72 -13.69 -3.80 -9.29
C PRO A 72 -14.90 -3.17 -8.57
N LYS A 73 -15.23 -1.92 -8.89
CA LYS A 73 -16.45 -1.25 -8.45
C LYS A 73 -16.97 -0.30 -9.53
N GLY A 74 -18.07 -0.67 -10.18
CA GLY A 74 -18.64 0.12 -11.27
C GLY A 74 -17.63 0.35 -12.40
N GLY A 75 -17.43 1.61 -12.79
CA GLY A 75 -16.43 2.01 -13.79
C GLY A 75 -15.01 2.17 -13.27
N GLY A 76 -14.77 1.98 -11.96
CA GLY A 76 -13.47 2.10 -11.32
C GLY A 76 -13.15 0.90 -10.42
N SER A 77 -12.41 1.13 -9.33
CA SER A 77 -12.05 0.09 -8.37
C SER A 77 -11.97 0.59 -6.93
N ILE A 78 -12.10 -0.35 -5.98
CA ILE A 78 -11.75 -0.14 -4.58
C ILE A 78 -10.38 -0.75 -4.34
N LEU A 79 -9.47 0.05 -3.83
CA LEU A 79 -8.21 -0.41 -3.26
C LEU A 79 -8.35 -0.52 -1.74
N LYS A 80 -8.10 -1.70 -1.20
CA LYS A 80 -7.93 -1.93 0.24
C LYS A 80 -6.45 -2.05 0.53
N TRP A 81 -5.99 -1.31 1.53
CA TRP A 81 -4.63 -1.44 2.06
C TRP A 81 -4.71 -1.68 3.56
N SER A 82 -3.93 -2.64 4.04
CA SER A 82 -3.70 -2.84 5.46
C SER A 82 -2.23 -2.94 5.79
N ALA A 83 -1.85 -2.46 6.96
CA ALA A 83 -0.50 -2.63 7.50
C ALA A 83 -0.55 -3.29 8.87
N GLU A 84 0.06 -4.46 8.97
CA GLU A 84 0.36 -5.14 10.23
C GLU A 84 1.76 -4.70 10.67
N PHE A 85 1.90 -4.24 11.91
CA PHE A 85 3.19 -3.73 12.40
C PHE A 85 3.44 -4.10 13.86
N GLU A 86 4.72 -4.22 14.20
CA GLU A 86 5.20 -4.31 15.58
C GLU A 86 6.21 -3.20 15.85
N LYS A 87 5.92 -2.34 16.83
CA LYS A 87 6.78 -1.23 17.28
C LYS A 87 8.03 -1.76 17.98
N THR A 88 9.13 -1.01 17.85
CA THR A 88 10.37 -1.28 18.61
C THR A 88 10.22 -0.92 20.10
N GLY A 89 9.33 0.01 20.46
CA GLY A 89 9.06 0.44 21.83
C GLY A 89 7.69 1.10 22.02
N HIS A 90 7.29 1.34 23.28
CA HIS A 90 5.99 1.94 23.62
C HIS A 90 5.89 3.44 23.30
N GLU A 91 7.02 4.12 23.16
CA GLU A 91 7.11 5.54 22.76
C GLU A 91 6.84 5.76 21.26
N ILE A 92 6.92 4.69 20.45
CA ILE A 92 6.69 4.76 19.02
C ILE A 92 5.19 4.94 18.77
N GLU A 93 4.84 5.95 17.97
CA GLU A 93 3.47 6.21 17.59
C GLU A 93 2.97 5.21 16.55
N ASP A 94 1.65 5.09 16.44
CA ASP A 94 1.04 4.31 15.37
C ASP A 94 1.40 4.92 14.00
N PRO A 95 1.54 4.10 12.94
CA PRO A 95 2.03 4.55 11.62
C PRO A 95 0.98 5.35 10.82
N HIS A 96 0.30 6.32 11.43
CA HIS A 96 -0.71 7.17 10.80
C HIS A 96 -0.14 8.01 9.65
N VAL A 97 1.09 8.51 9.78
CA VAL A 97 1.78 9.23 8.70
C VAL A 97 2.01 8.34 7.49
N ILE A 98 2.37 7.06 7.72
CA ILE A 98 2.57 6.07 6.64
C ILE A 98 1.24 5.75 5.96
N LYS A 99 0.16 5.66 6.74
CA LYS A 99 -1.20 5.49 6.22
C LYS A 99 -1.60 6.64 5.29
N ASP A 100 -1.40 7.89 5.70
CA ASP A 100 -1.76 9.06 4.88
C ASP A 100 -0.90 9.16 3.62
N PHE A 101 0.39 8.82 3.74
CA PHE A 101 1.29 8.69 2.59
C PHE A 101 0.80 7.63 1.60
N ALA A 102 0.40 6.45 2.07
CA ALA A 102 -0.11 5.37 1.22
C ALA A 102 -1.37 5.82 0.47
N VAL A 103 -2.34 6.43 1.17
CA VAL A 103 -3.55 6.99 0.54
C VAL A 103 -3.21 8.00 -0.55
N LYS A 104 -2.27 8.91 -0.28
CA LYS A 104 -1.85 9.92 -1.24
C LYS A 104 -1.21 9.27 -2.48
N ASN A 105 -0.28 8.34 -2.28
CA ASN A 105 0.39 7.63 -3.36
C ASN A 105 -0.62 6.87 -4.24
N PHE A 106 -1.61 6.20 -3.65
CA PHE A 106 -2.66 5.51 -4.42
C PHE A 106 -3.50 6.48 -5.26
N LYS A 107 -3.81 7.67 -4.76
CA LYS A 107 -4.50 8.71 -5.53
C LYS A 107 -3.66 9.25 -6.67
N GLU A 108 -2.36 9.46 -6.45
CA GLU A 108 -1.45 9.94 -7.49
C GLU A 108 -1.30 8.90 -8.63
N ILE A 109 -1.23 7.61 -8.29
CA ILE A 109 -1.26 6.50 -9.27
C ILE A 109 -2.58 6.51 -10.05
N ASP A 110 -3.73 6.69 -9.36
CA ASP A 110 -5.04 6.77 -10.01
C ASP A 110 -5.08 7.91 -11.03
N GLU A 111 -4.66 9.11 -10.63
CA GLU A 111 -4.63 10.28 -11.52
C GLU A 111 -3.70 10.09 -12.71
N TYR A 112 -2.55 9.44 -12.51
CA TYR A 112 -1.61 9.12 -13.58
C TYR A 112 -2.23 8.17 -14.62
N LEU A 113 -2.88 7.09 -14.16
CA LEU A 113 -3.50 6.09 -15.03
C LEU A 113 -4.69 6.64 -15.82
N LEU A 114 -5.47 7.54 -15.23
CA LEU A 114 -6.56 8.23 -15.92
C LEU A 114 -6.03 9.15 -17.03
N LYS A 115 -4.91 9.86 -16.78
CA LYS A 115 -4.26 10.71 -17.78
C LYS A 115 -3.70 9.89 -18.95
N GLN A 116 -3.09 8.73 -18.68
CA GLN A 116 -2.59 7.84 -19.73
C GLN A 116 -3.71 7.20 -20.57
N SER A 117 -4.91 7.06 -20.01
CA SER A 117 -6.07 6.50 -20.72
C SER A 117 -6.81 7.49 -21.63
N SER A 118 -6.35 8.75 -21.71
CA SER A 118 -6.97 9.82 -22.50
C SER A 118 -6.29 10.10 -23.86
N VAL A 119 -5.48 9.15 -24.36
CA VAL A 119 -4.82 9.21 -25.68
C VAL A 119 -5.38 8.14 -26.60
#